data_AF-A0A1H4C308-F1
#
_entry.id   AF-A0A1H4C308-F1
#
_cell.length_a   1.000
_cell.length_b   1.000
_cell.length_c   1.000
_cell.angle_alpha   90.00
_cell.angle_beta   90.00
_cell.angle_gamma   90.00
#
_symmetry.space_group_name_H-M   'P 1'
#
loop_
_entity.id
_entity.type
_entity.pdbx_description
1 polymer ?
#
loop_
_entity_poly.entity_id
_entity_poly.type
_entity_poly.pdbx_seq_one_letter_code
_entity_poly.pdbx_strand_id
1 'polypeptide(L)' 'MNDKELEDKVEQLRNKMYTLYLDDPLNPQVVEVSQSLDSLLNELDFRKNKSKPKQQIVPKVNSLR' A
#
# COMPACT_ATOMS: atom_id res chain seq x y z
N MET A 1 16.63 -4.40 -6.90
CA MET A 1 15.98 -3.90 -5.68
C MET A 1 16.01 -5.00 -4.63
N ASN A 2 16.79 -4.84 -3.57
CA ASN A 2 16.84 -5.76 -2.44
C ASN A 2 15.65 -5.52 -1.48
N ASP A 3 15.49 -6.37 -0.47
CA ASP A 3 14.32 -6.30 0.41
C ASP A 3 14.29 -5.02 1.26
N LYS A 4 15.47 -4.51 1.65
CA LYS A 4 15.59 -3.24 2.37
C LYS A 4 15.18 -2.05 1.51
N GLU A 5 15.62 -2.01 0.25
CA GLU A 5 15.22 -0.98 -0.70
C GLU A 5 13.71 -1.00 -0.94
N LEU A 6 13.08 -2.19 -0.90
CA LEU A 6 11.63 -2.36 -0.99
C LEU A 6 10.88 -1.84 0.23
N GLU A 7 11.37 -2.13 1.43
CA GLU A 7 10.85 -1.56 2.67
C GLU A 7 10.97 -0.03 2.69
N ASP A 8 12.13 0.51 2.31
CA ASP A 8 12.36 1.95 2.26
C ASP A 8 11.40 2.64 1.28
N LYS A 9 11.16 2.04 0.12
CA LYS A 9 10.24 2.57 -0.89
C LYS A 9 8.77 2.50 -0.45
N VAL A 10 8.39 1.45 0.29
CA VAL A 10 7.07 1.33 0.90
C VAL A 10 6.86 2.47 1.91
N GLU A 11 7.82 2.72 2.80
CA GLU A 11 7.68 3.78 3.81
C GLU A 11 7.67 5.18 3.18
N GLN A 12 8.45 5.41 2.12
CA GLN A 12 8.40 6.67 1.36
C GLN A 12 7.02 6.92 0.75
N LEU A 13 6.43 5.91 0.09
CA LEU A 13 5.09 6.04 -0.50
C LEU A 13 3.99 6.16 0.55
N ARG A 14 4.13 5.48 1.69
CA ARG A 14 3.21 5.61 2.83
C ARG A 14 3.19 7.05 3.35
N ASN A 15 4.36 7.64 3.59
CA ASN A 15 4.45 9.04 4.02
C ASN A 15 3.90 10.00 2.96
N LYS A 16 4.22 9.79 1.69
CA LYS A 16 3.67 10.60 0.58
C LYS A 16 2.14 10.54 0.53
N MET A 17 1.55 9.35 0.67
CA MET A 17 0.10 9.17 0.67
C MET A 17 -0.55 9.93 1.83
N TYR A 18 0.01 9.81 3.04
CA TYR A 18 -0.49 10.56 4.20
C TYR A 18 -0.38 12.07 4.02
N THR A 19 0.75 12.57 3.51
CA THR A 19 0.90 14.00 3.25
C THR A 19 -0.13 14.51 2.27
N LEU A 20 -0.38 13.79 1.17
CA LEU A 20 -1.40 14.17 0.18
C LEU A 20 -2.81 14.13 0.80
N TYR A 21 -3.11 13.12 1.60
CA TYR A 21 -4.42 12.98 2.26
C TYR A 21 -4.67 14.06 3.31
N LEU A 22 -3.64 14.44 4.07
CA LEU A 22 -3.73 15.50 5.08
C LEU A 22 -3.92 16.88 4.45
N ASP A 23 -3.34 17.11 3.27
CA ASP A 23 -3.50 18.34 2.50
C ASP A 23 -4.88 18.42 1.84
N ASP A 24 -5.22 17.40 1.04
CA ASP A 24 -6.54 17.28 0.40
C ASP A 24 -6.95 15.79 0.28
N PRO A 25 -7.92 15.34 1.09
CA PRO A 25 -8.45 13.98 1.01
C PRO A 25 -9.06 13.59 -0.34
N LEU A 26 -9.50 14.57 -1.14
CA LEU A 26 -10.10 14.36 -2.46
C LEU A 26 -9.07 14.46 -3.59
N ASN A 27 -7.80 14.68 -3.27
CA ASN A 27 -6.74 14.75 -4.26
C ASN A 27 -6.63 13.39 -4.99
N PRO A 28 -6.81 13.34 -6.33
CA PRO A 28 -6.76 12.09 -7.09
C PRO A 28 -5.41 11.37 -6.96
N GLN A 29 -4.33 12.10 -6.65
CA GLN A 29 -3.01 11.52 -6.41
C GLN A 29 -2.97 10.63 -5.16
N VAL A 30 -3.85 10.83 -4.18
CA VAL A 30 -3.97 9.92 -3.01
C VAL A 30 -4.29 8.51 -3.49
N VAL A 31 -5.21 8.37 -4.44
CA VAL A 31 -5.61 7.08 -5.02
C VAL A 31 -4.44 6.46 -5.79
N GLU A 32 -3.77 7.24 -6.64
CA GLU A 32 -2.63 6.76 -7.44
C GLU A 32 -1.47 6.27 -6.56
N VAL A 33 -1.13 7.02 -5.51
CA VAL A 33 -0.08 6.66 -4.56
C VAL A 33 -0.51 5.43 -3.74
N SER A 34 -1.79 5.30 -3.38
CA SER A 34 -2.30 4.13 -2.66
C SER A 34 -2.19 2.85 -3.49
N GLN A 35 -2.55 2.90 -4.78
CA GLN A 35 -2.42 1.74 -5.69
C GLN A 35 -0.95 1.34 -5.89
N SER A 36 -0.06 2.33 -5.95
CA SER A 36 1.39 2.09 -6.04
C SER A 36 1.92 1.44 -4.76
N LEU A 37 1.45 1.91 -3.59
CA LEU A 37 1.79 1.33 -2.29
C LEU A 37 1.31 -0.13 -2.18
N ASP A 38 0.07 -0.41 -2.57
CA ASP A 38 -0.48 -1.78 -2.58
C ASP A 38 0.36 -2.73 -3.44
N SER A 39 0.84 -2.27 -4.60
CA SER A 39 1.68 -3.07 -5.49
C SER A 39 3.01 -3.45 -4.82
N LEU A 40 3.65 -2.52 -4.13
CA LEU A 40 4.90 -2.79 -3.40
C LEU A 40 4.68 -3.67 -2.17
N LEU A 41 3.57 -3.48 -1.47
CA LEU A 41 3.20 -4.34 -0.33
C LEU A 41 2.98 -5.78 -0.77
N ASN A 42 2.30 -5.99 -1.90
CA ASN A 42 2.12 -7.33 -2.49
C ASN A 42 3.45 -7.95 -2.91
N GLU A 43 4.36 -7.15 -3.49
CA GLU A 43 5.69 -7.63 -3.85
C GLU A 43 6.52 -8.02 -2.61
N LEU A 44 6.45 -7.20 -1.56
CA LEU A 44 7.14 -7.45 -0.30
C LEU A 44 6.57 -8.68 0.40
N ASP A 45 5.25 -8.81 0.44
CA ASP A 45 4.57 -9.99 0.95
C ASP A 45 4.98 -11.25 0.18
N PHE A 46 4.99 -11.21 -1.15
CA PHE A 46 5.43 -12.34 -1.97
C PHE A 46 6.87 -12.77 -1.67
N ARG A 47 7.78 -11.81 -1.48
CA ARG A 47 9.19 -12.09 -1.17
C ARG A 47 9.36 -12.70 0.22
N LYS A 48 8.62 -12.19 1.22
CA LYS A 48 8.67 -12.67 2.61
C LYS A 48 7.91 -13.99 2.81
N ASN A 49 6.82 -14.19 2.08
CA ASN A 49 5.88 -15.30 2.23
C ASN A 49 5.87 -16.24 1.01
N LYS A 50 7.04 -16.73 0.56
CA LYS A 50 7.14 -17.85 -0.42
C LYS A 50 6.39 -19.15 0.00
N SER A 51 5.64 -19.16 1.09
CA SER A 51 5.05 -20.34 1.72
C SER A 51 3.57 -20.25 2.15
N LYS A 52 2.80 -19.17 1.88
CA LYS A 52 1.33 -19.19 2.14
C LYS A 52 0.49 -18.38 1.13
N PRO A 53 -0.68 -18.89 0.70
CA PRO A 53 -1.55 -18.20 -0.26
C PRO A 53 -2.26 -16.98 0.36
N LYS A 54 -2.17 -15.86 -0.38
CA LYS A 54 -2.79 -14.53 -0.27
C LYS A 54 -3.84 -14.32 0.83
N GLN A 55 -3.50 -13.52 1.84
CA GLN A 55 -4.51 -12.76 2.60
C GLN A 55 -4.85 -11.49 1.82
N GLN A 56 -6.00 -11.55 1.17
CA GLN A 56 -6.62 -10.42 0.50
C GLN A 56 -6.94 -9.37 1.58
N ILE A 57 -6.23 -8.24 1.60
CA ILE A 57 -6.68 -7.06 2.34
C ILE A 57 -7.89 -6.53 1.54
N VAL A 58 -9.04 -7.17 1.74
CA VAL A 58 -10.30 -6.61 1.29
C VAL A 58 -10.48 -5.28 2.04
N PRO A 59 -10.77 -4.17 1.36
CA PRO A 59 -11.33 -3.05 2.10
C PRO A 59 -12.63 -3.60 2.68
N LYS A 60 -12.67 -3.73 4.01
CA LYS A 60 -13.91 -3.97 4.74
C LYS A 60 -14.71 -2.68 4.65
N VAL A 61 -15.17 -2.33 3.45
CA VAL A 61 -16.22 -1.33 3.27
C VAL A 61 -17.44 -1.90 3.98
N ASN A 62 -17.87 -1.17 4.99
CA ASN A 62 -19.03 -1.49 5.81
C ASN A 62 -20.18 -2.00 4.95
N SER A 63 -20.48 -3.30 5.04
CA SER A 63 -21.84 -3.77 4.83
C SER A 63 -22.65 -3.42 6.08
N LEU A 64 -22.90 -2.11 6.26
CA LEU A 64 -24.04 -1.65 7.04
C LEU A 64 -25.24 -1.68 6.09
N ARG A 65 -25.94 -2.82 6.08
CA ARG A 65 -27.33 -2.92 5.68
C ARG A 65 -28.06 -3.74 6.74
#